data_AF-A0A920V9Q0-F1
#
_entry.id   AF-A0A920V9Q0-F1
#
_cell.length_a   1.000
_cell.length_b   1.000
_cell.length_c   1.000
_cell.angle_alpha   90.00
_cell.angle_beta   90.00
_cell.angle_gamma   90.00
#
_symmetry.space_group_name_H-M   'P 1'
#
loop_
_entity.id
_entity.type
_entity.pdbx_description
1 polymer ?
#
loop_
_entity_poly.entity_id
_entity_poly.type
_entity_poly.pdbx_seq_one_letter_code
_entity_poly.pdbx_strand_id
1 'polypeptide(L)'
;MKKTTPEESESIELTENQSEGKTIYQKRLDRQSQQQVKPATAYSLLSVLAVVLVIVVFVLPRFVAENEETISDKGIEDGNTEVLLNEAVLAQKPIAEALLSEMLSKMDDLKSSGVQLWAEEQWLRIRDLQSQGDDAYLNRVYDIAAKSYREAMQLLTDLEISIPETLEGALLLGQKSILQGDKNLAIANFETALAIDGGNELARKGLDRALKLDTVIEYTQLGESLSEQRQWSESIGAFEKALVIDPEWLQAQQGLSKAILENDKEQFQSSLSKGYALMKEEKFDEAEAAFQKSLEIDPESKAGQQAIEELEIQRRTTLTKSLK
;
A
#
# COMPACT_ATOMS: atom_id res chain seq x y z
N MET A 1 26.86 41.59 45.00
CA MET A 1 26.97 40.13 45.19
C MET A 1 25.58 39.51 45.14
N LYS A 2 25.19 38.93 43.99
CA LYS A 2 24.32 37.76 43.95
C LYS A 2 24.54 37.09 42.60
N LYS A 3 24.97 35.84 42.66
CA LYS A 3 25.42 34.99 41.55
C LYS A 3 24.23 34.54 40.70
N THR A 4 24.55 34.31 39.44
CA THR A 4 23.81 33.68 38.36
C THR A 4 23.65 32.15 38.52
N THR A 5 22.79 31.59 37.64
CA THR A 5 22.63 30.19 37.13
C THR A 5 21.54 29.31 37.80
N PRO A 6 20.98 28.30 37.09
CA PRO A 6 19.84 28.46 36.15
C PRO A 6 18.81 27.29 36.23
N GLU A 7 17.77 27.37 35.39
CA GLU A 7 17.00 26.26 34.77
C GLU A 7 16.78 24.96 35.57
N GLU A 8 15.54 24.79 36.04
CA GLU A 8 14.97 23.48 36.35
C GLU A 8 14.13 23.06 35.14
N SER A 9 14.73 22.25 34.26
CA SER A 9 14.07 21.58 33.16
C SER A 9 13.28 20.39 33.69
N GLU A 10 11.95 20.51 33.78
CA GLU A 10 11.07 19.35 33.88
C GLU A 10 11.11 18.60 32.55
N SER A 11 11.94 17.56 32.51
CA SER A 11 11.93 16.55 31.46
C SER A 11 10.66 15.72 31.58
N ILE A 12 9.64 16.07 30.78
CA ILE A 12 8.51 15.19 30.51
C ILE A 12 9.04 14.05 29.63
N GLU A 13 9.25 12.89 30.24
CA GLU A 13 9.41 11.62 29.54
C GLU A 13 8.10 11.31 28.80
N LEU A 14 8.05 11.71 27.53
CA LEU A 14 7.07 11.19 26.58
C LEU A 14 7.46 9.73 26.30
N THR A 15 6.91 8.81 27.08
CA THR A 15 6.80 7.40 26.67
C THR A 15 5.86 7.33 25.48
N GLU A 16 6.42 7.60 24.30
CA GLU A 16 5.79 7.43 23.01
C GLU A 16 5.48 5.93 22.83
N ASN A 17 4.19 5.62 22.83
CA ASN A 17 3.65 4.28 22.60
C ASN A 17 3.95 3.86 21.14
N GLN A 18 5.15 3.33 20.89
CA GLN A 18 5.61 2.86 19.57
C GLN A 18 4.91 1.58 19.06
N SER A 19 3.71 1.25 19.54
CA SER A 19 3.01 0.00 19.16
C SER A 19 1.90 0.16 18.12
N GLU A 20 1.49 1.39 17.78
CA GLU A 20 0.35 1.62 16.86
C GLU A 20 0.72 1.86 15.38
N GLY A 21 2.01 1.98 15.03
CA GLY A 21 2.42 2.41 13.69
C GLY A 21 2.69 1.32 12.64
N LYS A 22 2.58 0.02 12.96
CA LYS A 22 3.00 -1.04 12.02
C LYS A 22 1.84 -1.54 11.15
N THR A 23 2.00 -1.44 9.82
CA THR A 23 1.04 -1.98 8.85
C THR A 23 0.97 -3.51 8.93
N ILE A 24 -0.07 -4.13 8.36
CA ILE A 24 -0.21 -5.60 8.38
C ILE A 24 0.97 -6.27 7.66
N TYR A 25 1.47 -5.66 6.59
CA TYR A 25 2.68 -6.10 5.90
C TYR A 25 3.93 -6.04 6.79
N GLN A 26 4.16 -4.91 7.47
CA GLN A 26 5.29 -4.73 8.40
C GLN A 26 5.22 -5.70 9.59
N LYS A 27 4.02 -5.89 10.14
CA LYS A 27 3.78 -6.87 11.22
C LYS A 27 4.07 -8.30 10.76
N ARG A 28 3.85 -8.65 9.49
CA ARG A 28 4.17 -9.97 8.94
C ARG A 28 5.67 -10.17 8.69
N LEU A 29 6.37 -9.17 8.16
CA LEU A 29 7.84 -9.20 8.04
C LEU A 29 8.51 -9.39 9.41
N ASP A 30 8.03 -8.69 10.43
CA ASP A 30 8.49 -8.87 11.81
C ASP A 30 8.19 -10.28 12.34
N ARG A 31 7.03 -10.84 12.02
CA ARG A 31 6.65 -12.21 12.43
C ARG A 31 7.52 -13.28 11.75
N GLN A 32 7.81 -13.11 10.45
CA GLN A 32 8.67 -14.03 9.69
C GLN A 32 10.13 -13.97 10.16
N SER A 33 10.66 -12.78 10.45
CA SER A 33 12.01 -12.63 11.02
C SER A 33 12.12 -13.24 12.43
N GLN A 34 11.06 -13.17 13.24
CA GLN A 34 10.98 -13.84 14.54
C GLN A 34 10.81 -15.37 14.46
N GLN A 35 10.30 -15.90 13.34
CA GLN A 35 10.12 -17.34 13.11
C GLN A 35 11.38 -18.05 12.58
N GLN A 36 12.49 -17.35 12.34
CA GLN A 36 13.77 -18.00 12.05
C GLN A 36 14.29 -18.73 13.30
N VAL A 37 14.07 -20.04 13.32
CA VAL A 37 14.63 -20.92 14.35
C VAL A 37 16.16 -20.81 14.31
N LYS A 38 16.77 -20.47 15.45
CA LYS A 38 18.24 -20.39 15.55
C LYS A 38 18.85 -21.74 15.12
N PRO A 39 19.98 -21.76 14.40
CA PRO A 39 20.57 -23.01 13.92
C PRO A 39 20.80 -24.02 15.05
N ALA A 40 21.14 -23.56 16.25
CA ALA A 40 21.27 -24.39 17.45
C ALA A 40 19.98 -25.18 17.82
N THR A 41 18.80 -24.57 17.69
CA THR A 41 17.50 -25.23 17.95
C THR A 41 17.11 -26.19 16.83
N ALA A 42 17.54 -25.93 15.60
CA ALA A 42 17.36 -26.85 14.48
C ALA A 42 18.24 -28.11 14.65
N TYR A 43 19.50 -27.95 15.08
CA TYR A 43 20.39 -29.08 15.37
C TYR A 43 19.93 -29.90 16.58
N SER A 44 19.36 -29.28 17.62
CA SER A 44 18.79 -30.05 18.75
C SER A 44 17.59 -30.88 18.31
N LEU A 45 16.69 -30.33 17.49
CA LEU A 45 15.53 -31.07 16.96
C LEU A 45 15.97 -32.21 16.04
N LEU A 46 16.95 -31.97 15.16
CA LEU A 46 17.53 -33.02 14.31
C LEU A 46 18.20 -34.14 15.13
N SER A 47 18.90 -33.80 16.21
CA SER A 47 19.54 -34.80 17.07
C SER A 47 18.52 -35.68 17.80
N VAL A 48 17.42 -35.09 18.28
CA VAL A 48 16.32 -35.83 18.92
C VAL A 48 15.62 -36.73 17.90
N LEU A 49 15.35 -36.23 16.69
CA LEU A 49 14.74 -37.00 15.61
C LEU A 49 15.63 -38.19 15.21
N ALA A 50 16.95 -37.99 15.10
CA ALA A 50 17.90 -39.05 14.78
C ALA A 50 17.95 -40.14 15.86
N VAL A 51 17.90 -39.76 17.14
CA VAL A 51 17.85 -40.72 18.26
C VAL A 51 16.55 -41.52 18.23
N VAL A 52 15.41 -40.87 17.98
CA VAL A 52 14.12 -41.57 17.83
C VAL A 52 14.15 -42.55 16.66
N LEU A 53 14.72 -42.16 15.52
CA LEU A 53 14.84 -43.02 14.34
C LEU A 53 15.72 -44.25 14.64
N VAL A 54 16.83 -44.08 15.35
CA VAL A 54 17.67 -45.21 15.81
C VAL A 54 16.90 -46.13 16.76
N ILE A 55 16.10 -45.58 17.68
CA ILE A 55 15.27 -46.39 18.59
C ILE A 55 14.24 -47.21 17.79
N VAL A 56 13.56 -46.60 16.84
CA VAL A 56 12.55 -47.29 16.02
C VAL A 56 13.18 -48.38 15.14
N VAL A 57 14.33 -48.13 14.54
CA VAL A 57 14.97 -49.09 13.63
C VAL A 57 15.68 -50.24 14.37
N PHE A 58 16.27 -49.99 15.54
CA PHE A 58 17.13 -50.97 16.20
C PHE A 58 16.55 -51.56 17.49
N VAL A 59 15.72 -50.81 18.22
CA VAL A 59 15.22 -51.22 19.53
C VAL A 59 13.87 -51.92 19.38
N LEU A 60 12.93 -51.32 18.63
CA LEU A 60 11.58 -51.86 18.43
C LEU A 60 11.54 -53.29 17.82
N PRO A 61 12.38 -53.67 16.84
CA PRO A 61 12.37 -55.04 16.31
C PRO A 61 12.79 -56.10 17.33
N ARG A 62 13.49 -55.72 18.40
CA ARG A 62 13.89 -56.64 19.46
C ARG A 62 12.81 -56.88 20.51
N PHE A 63 11.74 -56.09 20.50
CA PHE A 63 10.60 -56.23 21.40
C PHE A 63 9.37 -56.88 20.73
N VAL A 64 9.45 -57.19 19.43
CA VAL A 64 8.46 -58.02 18.74
C VAL A 64 8.96 -59.47 18.79
N ALA A 65 8.71 -60.14 19.90
CA ALA A 65 8.85 -61.58 20.04
C ALA A 65 7.50 -62.20 20.42
N GLU A 66 7.05 -63.11 19.54
CA GLU A 66 6.04 -64.15 19.73
C GLU A 66 4.62 -63.74 20.17
N ASN A 67 3.76 -63.54 19.16
CA ASN A 67 2.49 -64.25 19.11
C ASN A 67 2.44 -64.98 17.76
N GLU A 68 3.13 -66.12 17.68
CA GLU A 68 2.80 -67.11 16.64
C GLU A 68 1.46 -67.74 17.03
N GLU A 69 0.36 -67.13 16.59
CA GLU A 69 -0.89 -67.87 16.49
C GLU A 69 -0.72 -68.90 15.36
N THR A 70 -0.72 -70.16 15.76
CA THR A 70 -0.76 -71.36 14.94
C THR A 70 -1.72 -71.21 13.77
N ILE A 71 -1.18 -71.20 12.55
CA ILE A 71 -1.94 -71.32 11.31
C ILE A 71 -2.50 -72.75 11.26
N SER A 72 -3.78 -72.90 11.60
CA SER A 72 -4.56 -74.07 11.18
C SER A 72 -4.96 -73.85 9.73
N ASP A 73 -4.27 -74.54 8.84
CA ASP A 73 -4.63 -74.72 7.43
C ASP A 73 -6.10 -75.18 7.28
N LYS A 74 -6.91 -74.31 6.69
CA LYS A 74 -8.10 -74.65 5.91
C LYS A 74 -8.58 -73.44 5.11
N GLY A 75 -8.26 -73.43 3.82
CA GLY A 75 -8.89 -72.55 2.83
C GLY A 75 -7.92 -71.94 1.84
N ILE A 76 -7.43 -72.73 0.90
CA ILE A 76 -6.83 -72.21 -0.33
C ILE A 76 -7.98 -71.67 -1.19
N GLU A 77 -8.18 -70.35 -1.15
CA GLU A 77 -8.77 -69.51 -2.22
C GLU A 77 -8.90 -68.05 -1.70
N ASP A 78 -7.81 -67.26 -1.74
CA ASP A 78 -7.84 -65.80 -1.99
C ASP A 78 -6.46 -65.07 -1.99
N GLY A 79 -5.33 -65.79 -1.91
CA GLY A 79 -3.99 -65.16 -1.84
C GLY A 79 -3.59 -64.31 -3.06
N ASN A 80 -4.19 -64.55 -4.23
CA ASN A 80 -3.92 -63.72 -5.42
C ASN A 80 -4.62 -62.36 -5.33
N THR A 81 -5.83 -62.29 -4.77
CA THR A 81 -6.60 -61.03 -4.70
C THR A 81 -5.97 -60.06 -3.71
N GLU A 82 -5.49 -60.56 -2.56
CA GLU A 82 -4.87 -59.76 -1.52
C GLU A 82 -3.45 -59.28 -1.91
N VAL A 83 -2.66 -60.13 -2.57
CA VAL A 83 -1.34 -59.76 -3.08
C VAL A 83 -1.43 -58.77 -4.26
N LEU A 84 -2.35 -58.98 -5.21
CA LEU A 84 -2.58 -58.04 -6.32
C LEU A 84 -3.09 -56.68 -5.85
N LEU A 85 -3.97 -56.65 -4.84
CA LEU A 85 -4.45 -55.41 -4.23
C LEU A 85 -3.30 -54.65 -3.55
N ASN A 86 -2.45 -55.36 -2.80
CA ASN A 86 -1.27 -54.76 -2.15
C ASN A 86 -0.25 -54.21 -3.17
N GLU A 87 -0.03 -54.90 -4.29
CA GLU A 87 0.90 -54.46 -5.34
C GLU A 87 0.38 -53.24 -6.11
N ALA A 88 -0.92 -53.22 -6.45
CA ALA A 88 -1.58 -52.09 -7.10
C ALA A 88 -1.66 -50.84 -6.19
N VAL A 89 -1.91 -51.04 -4.89
CA VAL A 89 -1.90 -49.96 -3.88
C VAL A 89 -0.50 -49.38 -3.71
N LEU A 90 0.55 -50.23 -3.66
CA LEU A 90 1.94 -49.78 -3.57
C LEU A 90 2.42 -49.04 -4.83
N ALA A 91 1.85 -49.32 -6.00
CA ALA A 91 2.18 -48.61 -7.24
C ALA A 91 1.74 -47.13 -7.22
N GLN A 92 0.77 -46.75 -6.38
CA GLN A 92 0.30 -45.37 -6.24
C GLN A 92 1.17 -44.53 -5.31
N LYS A 93 1.96 -45.15 -4.44
CA LYS A 93 2.82 -44.45 -3.49
C LYS A 93 3.83 -43.50 -4.15
N PRO A 94 4.59 -43.90 -5.19
CA PRO A 94 5.50 -42.98 -5.89
C PRO A 94 4.78 -41.81 -6.55
N ILE A 95 3.54 -42.01 -7.01
CA ILE A 95 2.72 -40.94 -7.61
C ILE A 95 2.32 -39.93 -6.54
N ALA A 96 1.86 -40.40 -5.37
CA ALA A 96 1.54 -39.53 -4.24
C ALA A 96 2.76 -38.75 -3.74
N GLU A 97 3.93 -39.39 -3.65
CA GLU A 97 5.19 -38.74 -3.26
C GLU A 97 5.64 -37.67 -4.24
N ALA A 98 5.55 -37.94 -5.54
CA ALA A 98 5.89 -36.97 -6.58
C ALA A 98 4.95 -35.75 -6.52
N LEU A 99 3.63 -35.98 -6.40
CA LEU A 99 2.65 -34.90 -6.29
C LEU A 99 2.83 -34.08 -5.02
N LEU A 100 3.09 -34.72 -3.87
CA LEU A 100 3.38 -34.03 -2.62
C LEU A 100 4.60 -33.13 -2.76
N SER A 101 5.70 -33.65 -3.32
CA SER A 101 6.92 -32.88 -3.54
C SER A 101 6.68 -31.65 -4.43
N GLU A 102 5.99 -31.84 -5.55
CA GLU A 102 5.70 -30.75 -6.48
C GLU A 102 4.76 -29.70 -5.86
N MET A 103 3.72 -30.17 -5.15
CA MET A 103 2.78 -29.31 -4.43
C MET A 103 3.49 -28.47 -3.38
N LEU A 104 4.38 -29.06 -2.57
CA LEU A 104 5.13 -28.32 -1.56
C LEU A 104 6.04 -27.26 -2.20
N SER A 105 6.66 -27.55 -3.35
CA SER A 105 7.45 -26.56 -4.10
C SER A 105 6.59 -25.40 -4.56
N LYS A 106 5.47 -25.67 -5.26
CA LYS A 106 4.55 -24.61 -5.74
C LYS A 106 3.96 -23.79 -4.59
N MET A 107 3.66 -24.43 -3.47
CA MET A 107 3.22 -23.73 -2.27
C MET A 107 4.26 -22.76 -1.74
N ASP A 108 5.54 -23.09 -1.83
CA ASP A 108 6.62 -22.19 -1.40
C ASP A 108 6.77 -21.01 -2.36
N ASP A 109 6.74 -21.28 -3.67
CA ASP A 109 6.77 -20.26 -4.71
C ASP A 109 5.62 -19.24 -4.53
N LEU A 110 4.38 -19.72 -4.34
CA LEU A 110 3.22 -18.84 -4.16
C LEU A 110 3.23 -18.08 -2.82
N LYS A 111 3.81 -18.64 -1.76
CA LYS A 111 4.02 -17.89 -0.51
C LYS A 111 4.96 -16.71 -0.74
N SER A 112 5.99 -16.88 -1.56
CA SER A 112 6.91 -15.79 -1.89
C SER A 112 6.21 -14.66 -2.65
N SER A 113 5.18 -14.99 -3.43
CA SER A 113 4.27 -14.04 -4.10
C SER A 113 3.10 -13.58 -3.22
N GLY A 114 3.14 -13.84 -1.91
CA GLY A 114 2.16 -13.30 -0.97
C GLY A 114 0.74 -13.85 -1.10
N VAL A 115 0.54 -15.05 -1.67
CA VAL A 115 -0.79 -15.67 -1.93
C VAL A 115 -1.73 -15.67 -0.73
N GLN A 116 -1.19 -15.70 0.48
CA GLN A 116 -1.95 -15.65 1.73
C GLN A 116 -2.63 -14.30 1.99
N LEU A 117 -2.23 -13.25 1.26
CA LEU A 117 -2.85 -11.92 1.34
C LEU A 117 -3.97 -11.76 0.33
N TRP A 118 -3.77 -12.20 -0.92
CA TRP A 118 -4.67 -11.89 -2.03
C TRP A 118 -5.58 -13.05 -2.45
N ALA A 119 -5.31 -14.28 -1.99
CA ALA A 119 -6.12 -15.47 -2.24
C ALA A 119 -6.26 -16.34 -0.98
N GLU A 120 -6.60 -15.71 0.16
CA GLU A 120 -6.71 -16.39 1.46
C GLU A 120 -7.66 -17.59 1.42
N GLU A 121 -8.84 -17.45 0.79
CA GLU A 121 -9.85 -18.51 0.71
C GLU A 121 -9.33 -19.73 -0.05
N GLN A 122 -8.73 -19.53 -1.23
CA GLN A 122 -8.17 -20.59 -2.05
C GLN A 122 -6.97 -21.23 -1.34
N TRP A 123 -6.14 -20.43 -0.66
CA TRP A 123 -5.01 -20.93 0.12
C TRP A 123 -5.45 -21.84 1.27
N LEU A 124 -6.52 -21.48 1.99
CA LEU A 124 -7.09 -22.33 3.04
C LEU A 124 -7.63 -23.65 2.47
N ARG A 125 -8.27 -23.61 1.30
CA ARG A 125 -8.74 -24.83 0.64
C ARG A 125 -7.60 -25.75 0.23
N ILE A 126 -6.49 -25.21 -0.28
CA ILE A 126 -5.29 -25.98 -0.61
C ILE A 126 -4.71 -26.64 0.66
N ARG A 127 -4.67 -25.94 1.79
CA ARG A 127 -4.18 -26.49 3.07
C ARG A 127 -5.05 -27.63 3.59
N ASP A 128 -6.37 -27.52 3.42
CA ASP A 128 -7.32 -28.59 3.76
C ASP A 128 -7.10 -29.84 2.89
N LEU A 129 -6.97 -29.66 1.57
CA LEU A 129 -6.66 -30.76 0.64
C LEU A 129 -5.31 -31.42 0.94
N GLN A 130 -4.29 -30.62 1.30
CA GLN A 130 -3.02 -31.15 1.76
C GLN A 130 -3.19 -32.01 3.02
N SER A 131 -3.90 -31.53 4.04
CA SER A 131 -4.12 -32.27 5.28
C SER A 131 -4.80 -33.61 5.00
N GLN A 132 -5.83 -33.62 4.15
CA GLN A 132 -6.52 -34.85 3.74
C GLN A 132 -5.60 -35.82 3.00
N GLY A 133 -4.74 -35.30 2.11
CA GLY A 133 -3.75 -36.10 1.42
C GLY A 133 -2.72 -36.71 2.36
N ASP A 134 -2.22 -35.92 3.31
CA ASP A 134 -1.24 -36.33 4.32
C ASP A 134 -1.83 -37.42 5.24
N ASP A 135 -3.08 -37.24 5.69
CA ASP A 135 -3.81 -38.23 6.49
C ASP A 135 -4.00 -39.55 5.72
N ALA A 136 -4.41 -39.48 4.44
CA ALA A 136 -4.57 -40.65 3.59
C ALA A 136 -3.23 -41.37 3.35
N TYR A 137 -2.14 -40.61 3.15
CA TYR A 137 -0.80 -41.14 2.95
C TYR A 137 -0.31 -41.90 4.20
N LEU A 138 -0.50 -41.33 5.40
CA LEU A 138 -0.16 -41.98 6.67
C LEU A 138 -0.93 -43.29 6.90
N ASN A 139 -2.20 -43.32 6.48
CA ASN A 139 -3.06 -44.50 6.52
C ASN A 139 -2.80 -45.48 5.36
N ARG A 140 -1.78 -45.22 4.51
CA ARG A 140 -1.38 -46.05 3.35
C ARG A 140 -2.45 -46.16 2.25
N VAL A 141 -3.37 -45.21 2.21
CA VAL A 141 -4.41 -45.11 1.17
C VAL A 141 -3.92 -44.14 0.08
N TYR A 142 -2.95 -44.61 -0.71
CA TYR A 142 -2.16 -43.75 -1.60
C TYR A 142 -2.93 -43.22 -2.81
N ASP A 143 -3.99 -43.89 -3.25
CA ASP A 143 -4.88 -43.42 -4.31
C ASP A 143 -5.68 -42.17 -3.87
N ILE A 144 -6.19 -42.16 -2.64
CA ILE A 144 -6.85 -40.98 -2.04
C ILE A 144 -5.83 -39.87 -1.83
N ALA A 145 -4.64 -40.18 -1.31
CA ALA A 145 -3.57 -39.20 -1.13
C ALA A 145 -3.19 -38.51 -2.47
N ALA A 146 -2.93 -39.30 -3.51
CA ALA A 146 -2.62 -38.80 -4.84
C ALA A 146 -3.76 -37.97 -5.44
N LYS A 147 -5.03 -38.33 -5.17
CA LYS A 147 -6.19 -37.53 -5.59
C LYS A 147 -6.21 -36.17 -4.90
N SER A 148 -6.09 -36.13 -3.58
CA SER A 148 -6.10 -34.87 -2.81
C SER A 148 -4.96 -33.93 -3.21
N TYR A 149 -3.75 -34.45 -3.38
CA TYR A 149 -2.62 -33.64 -3.86
C TYR A 149 -2.81 -33.14 -5.29
N ARG A 150 -3.43 -33.93 -6.18
CA ARG A 150 -3.75 -33.49 -7.55
C ARG A 150 -4.78 -32.35 -7.56
N GLU A 151 -5.81 -32.42 -6.73
CA GLU A 151 -6.80 -31.35 -6.58
C GLU A 151 -6.14 -30.07 -6.03
N ALA A 152 -5.25 -30.20 -5.04
CA ALA A 152 -4.48 -29.07 -4.51
C ALA A 152 -3.57 -28.45 -5.58
N MET A 153 -2.89 -29.30 -6.37
CA MET A 153 -2.02 -28.87 -7.48
C MET A 153 -2.78 -28.11 -8.57
N GLN A 154 -4.02 -28.50 -8.86
CA GLN A 154 -4.85 -27.76 -9.81
C GLN A 154 -5.12 -26.33 -9.30
N LEU A 155 -5.55 -26.20 -8.03
CA LEU A 155 -5.77 -24.88 -7.43
C LEU A 155 -4.50 -24.03 -7.36
N LEU A 156 -3.35 -24.64 -7.03
CA LEU A 156 -2.07 -23.94 -7.04
C LEU A 156 -1.71 -23.42 -8.44
N THR A 157 -1.95 -24.23 -9.48
CA THR A 157 -1.71 -23.84 -10.88
C THR A 157 -2.64 -22.70 -11.30
N ASP A 158 -3.92 -22.77 -10.92
CA ASP A 158 -4.89 -21.70 -11.23
C ASP A 158 -4.49 -20.37 -10.56
N LEU A 159 -4.01 -20.43 -9.32
CA LEU A 159 -3.49 -19.25 -8.60
C LEU A 159 -2.21 -18.70 -9.24
N GLU A 160 -1.30 -19.55 -9.69
CA GLU A 160 -0.08 -19.12 -10.38
C GLU A 160 -0.41 -18.37 -11.67
N ILE A 161 -1.40 -18.86 -12.44
CA ILE A 161 -1.86 -18.22 -13.68
C ILE A 161 -2.52 -16.87 -13.41
N SER A 162 -3.19 -16.69 -12.26
CA SER A 162 -3.90 -15.44 -11.94
C SER A 162 -3.02 -14.33 -11.36
N ILE A 163 -1.74 -14.60 -11.06
CA ILE A 163 -0.81 -13.61 -10.49
C ILE A 163 -0.75 -12.32 -11.31
N PRO A 164 -0.53 -12.34 -12.64
CA PRO A 164 -0.39 -11.10 -13.41
C PRO A 164 -1.65 -10.24 -13.39
N GLU A 165 -2.82 -10.86 -13.53
CA GLU A 165 -4.12 -10.16 -13.49
C GLU A 165 -4.38 -9.58 -12.09
N THR A 166 -4.05 -10.33 -11.03
CA THR A 166 -4.21 -9.88 -9.65
C THR A 166 -3.32 -8.67 -9.35
N LEU A 167 -2.08 -8.68 -9.82
CA LEU A 167 -1.16 -7.55 -9.68
C LEU A 167 -1.69 -6.30 -10.40
N GLU A 168 -2.10 -6.43 -11.66
CA GLU A 168 -2.64 -5.32 -12.44
C GLU A 168 -3.91 -4.75 -11.80
N GLY A 169 -4.83 -5.63 -11.39
CA GLY A 169 -6.06 -5.25 -10.70
C GLY A 169 -5.79 -4.50 -9.40
N ALA A 170 -4.86 -4.98 -8.58
CA ALA A 170 -4.46 -4.32 -7.33
C ALA A 170 -3.86 -2.93 -7.60
N LEU A 171 -2.98 -2.78 -8.59
CA LEU A 171 -2.41 -1.48 -8.96
C LEU A 171 -3.48 -0.48 -9.40
N LEU A 172 -4.42 -0.92 -10.24
CA LEU A 172 -5.51 -0.08 -10.75
C LEU A 172 -6.48 0.33 -9.66
N LEU A 173 -6.87 -0.60 -8.79
CA LEU A 173 -7.73 -0.31 -7.64
C LEU A 173 -7.04 0.64 -6.65
N GLY A 174 -5.75 0.44 -6.37
CA GLY A 174 -4.98 1.35 -5.52
C GLY A 174 -4.97 2.79 -6.04
N GLN A 175 -4.71 2.96 -7.34
CA GLN A 175 -4.74 4.29 -7.99
C GLN A 175 -6.15 4.91 -7.95
N LYS A 176 -7.19 4.12 -8.22
CA LYS A 176 -8.57 4.58 -8.13
C LYS A 176 -8.91 5.04 -6.71
N SER A 177 -8.49 4.31 -5.68
CA SER A 177 -8.72 4.66 -4.28
C SER A 177 -8.03 5.97 -3.88
N ILE A 178 -6.83 6.26 -4.39
CA ILE A 178 -6.19 7.59 -4.22
C ILE A 178 -7.11 8.70 -4.72
N LEU A 179 -7.62 8.57 -5.96
CA LEU A 179 -8.47 9.58 -6.57
C LEU A 179 -9.79 9.79 -5.81
N GLN A 180 -10.29 8.75 -5.16
CA GLN A 180 -11.50 8.78 -4.34
C GLN A 180 -11.26 9.29 -2.91
N GLY A 181 -10.00 9.51 -2.52
CA GLY A 181 -9.63 9.88 -1.15
C GLY A 181 -9.71 8.72 -0.15
N ASP A 182 -9.83 7.48 -0.61
CA ASP A 182 -9.89 6.31 0.26
C ASP A 182 -8.48 5.77 0.55
N LYS A 183 -7.87 6.33 1.59
CA LYS A 183 -6.52 5.95 2.04
C LYS A 183 -6.40 4.47 2.37
N ASN A 184 -7.39 3.90 3.07
CA ASN A 184 -7.30 2.53 3.56
C ASN A 184 -7.37 1.53 2.41
N LEU A 185 -8.28 1.73 1.47
CA LEU A 185 -8.35 0.89 0.27
C LEU A 185 -7.11 1.08 -0.62
N ALA A 186 -6.59 2.31 -0.75
CA ALA A 186 -5.37 2.53 -1.52
C ALA A 186 -4.19 1.75 -0.93
N ILE A 187 -3.97 1.86 0.39
CA ILE A 187 -2.92 1.12 1.10
C ILE A 187 -3.09 -0.40 0.90
N ALA A 188 -4.28 -0.94 1.15
CA ALA A 188 -4.53 -2.38 1.05
C ALA A 188 -4.23 -2.94 -0.36
N ASN A 189 -4.60 -2.20 -1.41
CA ASN A 189 -4.36 -2.59 -2.79
C ASN A 189 -2.88 -2.49 -3.17
N PHE A 190 -2.17 -1.43 -2.76
CA PHE A 190 -0.73 -1.34 -3.02
C PHE A 190 0.09 -2.33 -2.20
N GLU A 191 -0.30 -2.64 -0.96
CA GLU A 191 0.30 -3.74 -0.18
C GLU A 191 0.07 -5.10 -0.85
N THR A 192 -1.11 -5.31 -1.45
CA THR A 192 -1.37 -6.52 -2.25
C THR A 192 -0.43 -6.62 -3.45
N ALA A 193 -0.28 -5.54 -4.21
CA ALA A 193 0.66 -5.49 -5.33
C ALA A 193 2.11 -5.74 -4.89
N LEU A 194 2.54 -5.17 -3.75
CA LEU A 194 3.88 -5.38 -3.19
C LEU A 194 4.11 -6.77 -2.61
N ALA A 195 3.05 -7.45 -2.17
CA ALA A 195 3.14 -8.83 -1.73
C ALA A 195 3.36 -9.77 -2.93
N ILE A 196 2.79 -9.45 -4.09
CA ILE A 196 3.01 -10.18 -5.35
C ILE A 196 4.38 -9.86 -5.95
N ASP A 197 4.71 -8.57 -6.05
CA ASP A 197 5.96 -8.06 -6.62
C ASP A 197 6.52 -6.97 -5.71
N GLY A 198 7.42 -7.37 -4.80
CA GLY A 198 8.06 -6.45 -3.86
C GLY A 198 8.96 -5.39 -4.53
N GLY A 199 9.30 -5.57 -5.81
CA GLY A 199 10.07 -4.64 -6.62
C GLY A 199 9.20 -3.65 -7.42
N ASN A 200 7.88 -3.73 -7.29
CA ASN A 200 6.97 -2.94 -8.13
C ASN A 200 7.01 -1.44 -7.79
N GLU A 201 7.66 -0.65 -8.65
CA GLU A 201 7.85 0.78 -8.41
C GLU A 201 6.53 1.59 -8.43
N LEU A 202 5.53 1.15 -9.20
CA LEU A 202 4.20 1.78 -9.19
C LEU A 202 3.51 1.57 -7.85
N ALA A 203 3.55 0.35 -7.31
CA ALA A 203 2.97 0.06 -6.01
C ALA A 203 3.69 0.81 -4.88
N ARG A 204 5.03 0.92 -4.92
CA ARG A 204 5.80 1.69 -3.93
C ARG A 204 5.43 3.18 -3.93
N LYS A 205 5.40 3.80 -5.10
CA LYS A 205 4.99 5.21 -5.24
C LYS A 205 3.54 5.42 -4.83
N GLY A 206 2.65 4.50 -5.24
CA GLY A 206 1.24 4.53 -4.87
C GLY A 206 1.04 4.43 -3.37
N LEU A 207 1.76 3.53 -2.69
CA LEU A 207 1.71 3.39 -1.24
C LEU A 207 2.24 4.64 -0.53
N ASP A 208 3.34 5.23 -0.98
CA ASP A 208 3.87 6.48 -0.43
C ASP A 208 2.85 7.62 -0.53
N ARG A 209 2.18 7.75 -1.69
CA ARG A 209 1.07 8.70 -1.87
C ARG A 209 -0.10 8.40 -0.93
N ALA A 210 -0.50 7.14 -0.81
CA ALA A 210 -1.62 6.73 0.05
C ALA A 210 -1.38 7.08 1.52
N LEU A 211 -0.16 6.88 2.02
CA LEU A 211 0.20 7.19 3.40
C LEU A 211 0.08 8.69 3.73
N LYS A 212 0.32 9.56 2.74
CA LYS A 212 0.26 11.02 2.85
C LYS A 212 -1.11 11.61 2.47
N LEU A 213 -2.05 10.77 2.02
CA LEU A 213 -3.29 11.21 1.40
C LEU A 213 -4.14 12.10 2.30
N ASP A 214 -4.27 11.78 3.59
CA ASP A 214 -5.06 12.58 4.54
C ASP A 214 -4.57 14.03 4.61
N THR A 215 -3.25 14.22 4.68
CA THR A 215 -2.64 15.56 4.76
C THR A 215 -2.81 16.33 3.44
N VAL A 216 -2.70 15.66 2.30
CA VAL A 216 -2.96 16.25 0.98
C VAL A 216 -4.41 16.73 0.89
N ILE A 217 -5.36 15.90 1.32
CA ILE A 217 -6.78 16.22 1.34
C ILE A 217 -7.06 17.39 2.29
N GLU A 218 -6.49 17.39 3.50
CA GLU A 218 -6.66 18.46 4.48
C GLU A 218 -6.22 19.82 3.94
N TYR A 219 -5.02 19.91 3.34
CA TYR A 219 -4.56 21.16 2.73
C TYR A 219 -5.40 21.57 1.52
N THR A 220 -5.89 20.62 0.73
CA THR A 220 -6.79 20.90 -0.39
C THR A 220 -8.11 21.51 0.11
N GLN A 221 -8.71 20.91 1.14
CA GLN A 221 -9.96 21.39 1.75
C GLN A 221 -9.78 22.75 2.41
N LEU A 222 -8.63 23.00 3.04
CA LEU A 222 -8.29 24.32 3.57
C LEU A 222 -8.24 25.38 2.46
N GLY A 223 -7.59 25.08 1.33
CA GLY A 223 -7.54 25.96 0.17
C GLY A 223 -8.93 26.26 -0.41
N GLU A 224 -9.79 25.23 -0.49
CA GLU A 224 -11.18 25.39 -0.91
C GLU A 224 -11.96 26.30 0.04
N SER A 225 -11.88 26.07 1.35
CA SER A 225 -12.57 26.90 2.37
C SER A 225 -12.09 28.35 2.37
N LEU A 226 -10.78 28.59 2.19
CA LEU A 226 -10.23 29.94 2.08
C LEU A 226 -10.68 30.63 0.77
N SER A 227 -10.80 29.87 -0.31
CA SER A 227 -11.35 30.36 -1.59
C SER A 227 -12.81 30.79 -1.45
N GLU A 228 -13.63 30.02 -0.72
CA GLU A 228 -15.03 30.39 -0.43
C GLU A 228 -15.14 31.70 0.36
N GLN A 229 -14.16 31.96 1.23
CA GLN A 229 -14.03 33.19 2.01
C GLN A 229 -13.34 34.33 1.24
N ARG A 230 -12.97 34.11 -0.03
CA ARG A 230 -12.18 35.04 -0.87
C ARG A 230 -10.82 35.43 -0.29
N GLN A 231 -10.29 34.61 0.60
CA GLN A 231 -8.94 34.76 1.13
C GLN A 231 -7.95 34.12 0.16
N TRP A 232 -7.79 34.75 -1.02
CA TRP A 232 -7.14 34.10 -2.15
C TRP A 232 -5.66 33.83 -1.93
N SER A 233 -4.95 34.74 -1.26
CA SER A 233 -3.51 34.59 -1.03
C SER A 233 -3.22 33.41 -0.08
N GLU A 234 -4.01 33.27 0.98
CA GLU A 234 -3.94 32.15 1.91
C GLU A 234 -4.40 30.83 1.25
N SER A 235 -5.44 30.89 0.41
CA SER A 235 -5.92 29.75 -0.37
C SER A 235 -4.83 29.19 -1.28
N ILE A 236 -4.15 30.06 -2.04
CA ILE A 236 -3.00 29.71 -2.88
C ILE A 236 -1.94 28.96 -2.05
N GLY A 237 -1.56 29.52 -0.90
CA GLY A 237 -0.58 28.90 -0.01
C GLY A 237 -1.02 27.53 0.55
N ALA A 238 -2.32 27.31 0.75
CA ALA A 238 -2.84 26.01 1.18
C ALA A 238 -2.77 24.97 0.04
N PHE A 239 -3.17 25.32 -1.18
CA PHE A 239 -3.03 24.41 -2.32
C PHE A 239 -1.57 24.10 -2.66
N GLU A 240 -0.67 25.08 -2.57
CA GLU A 240 0.77 24.85 -2.74
C GLU A 240 1.31 23.84 -1.72
N LYS A 241 0.89 23.90 -0.47
CA LYS A 241 1.27 22.91 0.56
C LYS A 241 0.80 21.50 0.21
N ALA A 242 -0.43 21.35 -0.31
CA ALA A 242 -0.91 20.06 -0.79
C ALA A 242 -0.01 19.52 -1.93
N LEU A 243 0.35 20.39 -2.89
CA LEU A 243 1.14 20.01 -4.06
C LEU A 243 2.64 19.78 -3.76
N VAL A 244 3.16 20.33 -2.67
CA VAL A 244 4.50 19.94 -2.16
C VAL A 244 4.51 18.49 -1.69
N ILE A 245 3.39 18.00 -1.14
CA ILE A 245 3.27 16.63 -0.62
C ILE A 245 2.95 15.65 -1.75
N ASP A 246 1.95 15.97 -2.59
CA ASP A 246 1.60 15.20 -3.79
C ASP A 246 1.46 16.14 -4.99
N PRO A 247 2.52 16.29 -5.80
CA PRO A 247 2.49 17.12 -7.00
C PRO A 247 1.47 16.68 -8.04
N GLU A 248 0.99 15.42 -7.98
CA GLU A 248 0.03 14.84 -8.93
C GLU A 248 -1.42 14.97 -8.45
N TRP A 249 -1.67 15.64 -7.32
CA TRP A 249 -3.03 15.80 -6.78
C TRP A 249 -3.85 16.82 -7.59
N LEU A 250 -4.68 16.31 -8.51
CA LEU A 250 -5.41 17.10 -9.50
C LEU A 250 -6.33 18.16 -8.87
N GLN A 251 -7.00 17.82 -7.76
CA GLN A 251 -7.92 18.72 -7.08
C GLN A 251 -7.20 19.97 -6.56
N ALA A 252 -6.00 19.82 -5.99
CA ALA A 252 -5.19 20.97 -5.56
C ALA A 252 -4.63 21.76 -6.75
N GLN A 253 -4.24 21.12 -7.85
CA GLN A 253 -3.79 21.84 -9.06
C GLN A 253 -4.91 22.72 -9.65
N GLN A 254 -6.13 22.19 -9.69
CA GLN A 254 -7.31 22.92 -10.18
C GLN A 254 -7.69 24.04 -9.21
N GLY A 255 -7.68 23.75 -7.91
CA GLY A 255 -7.92 24.72 -6.84
C GLY A 255 -6.94 25.89 -6.90
N LEU A 256 -5.64 25.61 -6.98
CA LEU A 256 -4.58 26.60 -7.13
C LEU A 256 -4.78 27.47 -8.35
N SER A 257 -4.97 26.87 -9.53
CA SER A 257 -5.18 27.61 -10.78
C SER A 257 -6.37 28.57 -10.68
N LYS A 258 -7.47 28.12 -10.06
CA LYS A 258 -8.67 28.95 -9.85
C LYS A 258 -8.40 30.07 -8.85
N ALA A 259 -7.72 29.77 -7.74
CA ALA A 259 -7.42 30.75 -6.70
C ALA A 259 -6.50 31.87 -7.21
N ILE A 260 -5.48 31.54 -8.01
CA ILE A 260 -4.61 32.51 -8.68
C ILE A 260 -5.44 33.43 -9.59
N LEU A 261 -6.29 32.85 -10.45
CA LEU A 261 -7.11 33.64 -11.37
C LEU A 261 -8.04 34.64 -10.65
N GLU A 262 -8.71 34.20 -9.57
CA GLU A 262 -9.59 35.07 -8.81
C GLU A 262 -8.81 36.12 -7.99
N ASN A 263 -7.66 35.74 -7.43
CA ASN A 263 -6.74 36.68 -6.79
C ASN A 263 -6.33 37.80 -7.75
N ASP A 264 -5.87 37.44 -8.95
CA ASP A 264 -5.37 38.38 -9.94
C ASP A 264 -6.47 39.34 -10.38
N LYS A 265 -7.68 38.81 -10.60
CA LYS A 265 -8.86 39.62 -10.91
C LYS A 265 -9.19 40.61 -9.80
N GLU A 266 -9.16 40.19 -8.53
CA GLU A 266 -9.44 41.07 -7.41
C GLU A 266 -8.36 42.15 -7.24
N GLN A 267 -7.08 41.78 -7.34
CA GLN A 267 -5.96 42.71 -7.28
C GLN A 267 -5.98 43.71 -8.44
N PHE A 268 -6.35 43.27 -9.64
CA PHE A 268 -6.53 44.11 -10.82
C PHE A 268 -7.61 45.18 -10.56
N GLN A 269 -8.80 44.76 -10.11
CA GLN A 269 -9.93 45.67 -9.83
C GLN A 269 -9.63 46.62 -8.67
N SER A 270 -8.95 46.13 -7.63
CA SER A 270 -8.52 46.97 -6.50
C SER A 270 -7.51 48.03 -6.94
N SER A 271 -6.56 47.65 -7.80
CA SER A 271 -5.54 48.58 -8.33
C SER A 271 -6.16 49.67 -9.21
N LEU A 272 -7.09 49.30 -10.09
CA LEU A 272 -7.90 50.27 -10.84
C LEU A 272 -8.68 51.21 -9.92
N SER A 273 -9.44 50.66 -8.98
CA SER A 273 -10.28 51.45 -8.07
C SER A 273 -9.45 52.43 -7.24
N LYS A 274 -8.27 52.00 -6.77
CA LYS A 274 -7.31 52.85 -6.07
C LYS A 274 -6.77 53.96 -6.97
N GLY A 275 -6.41 53.65 -8.21
CA GLY A 275 -5.94 54.64 -9.17
C GLY A 275 -6.98 55.73 -9.43
N TYR A 276 -8.25 55.35 -9.65
CA TYR A 276 -9.34 56.32 -9.84
C TYR A 276 -9.60 57.19 -8.59
N ALA A 277 -9.52 56.61 -7.39
CA ALA A 277 -9.66 57.38 -6.16
C ALA A 277 -8.54 58.42 -6.00
N LEU A 278 -7.30 58.03 -6.25
CA LEU A 278 -6.13 58.92 -6.18
C LEU A 278 -6.16 60.00 -7.25
N MET A 279 -6.61 59.68 -8.47
CA MET A 279 -6.79 60.64 -9.55
C MET A 279 -7.80 61.73 -9.18
N LYS A 280 -8.90 61.36 -8.50
CA LYS A 280 -9.91 62.32 -8.00
C LYS A 280 -9.34 63.24 -6.92
N GLU A 281 -8.38 62.76 -6.14
CA GLU A 281 -7.61 63.55 -5.16
C GLU A 281 -6.47 64.37 -5.79
N GLU A 282 -6.34 64.36 -7.12
CA GLU A 282 -5.25 65.01 -7.88
C GLU A 282 -3.84 64.51 -7.52
N LYS A 283 -3.74 63.34 -6.87
CA LYS A 283 -2.47 62.65 -6.57
C LYS A 283 -2.01 61.84 -7.77
N PHE A 284 -1.66 62.54 -8.85
CA PHE A 284 -1.50 61.91 -10.17
C PHE A 284 -0.38 60.87 -10.25
N ASP A 285 0.75 61.05 -9.56
CA ASP A 285 1.86 60.08 -9.61
C ASP A 285 1.51 58.78 -8.86
N GLU A 286 0.81 58.88 -7.73
CA GLU A 286 0.32 57.70 -7.00
C GLU A 286 -0.79 56.97 -7.77
N ALA A 287 -1.66 57.72 -8.45
CA ALA A 287 -2.69 57.16 -9.32
C ALA A 287 -2.08 56.39 -10.50
N GLU A 288 -1.03 56.94 -11.13
CA GLU A 288 -0.29 56.29 -12.21
C GLU A 288 0.30 54.96 -11.75
N ALA A 289 0.96 54.94 -10.59
CA ALA A 289 1.53 53.71 -10.02
C ALA A 289 0.45 52.66 -9.73
N ALA A 290 -0.75 53.06 -9.29
CA ALA A 290 -1.85 52.13 -9.05
C ALA A 290 -2.41 51.55 -10.37
N PHE A 291 -2.57 52.36 -11.41
CA PHE A 291 -2.99 51.86 -12.72
C PHE A 291 -1.92 50.98 -13.37
N GLN A 292 -0.63 51.32 -13.25
CA GLN A 292 0.47 50.48 -13.71
C GLN A 292 0.44 49.10 -13.04
N LYS A 293 0.18 49.01 -11.73
CA LYS A 293 -0.01 47.71 -11.05
C LYS A 293 -1.15 46.88 -11.63
N SER A 294 -2.25 47.49 -12.06
CA SER A 294 -3.30 46.75 -12.76
C SER A 294 -2.82 46.19 -14.10
N LEU A 295 -2.01 46.96 -14.84
CA LEU A 295 -1.43 46.52 -16.12
C LEU A 295 -0.26 45.54 -15.96
N GLU A 296 0.38 45.46 -14.80
CA GLU A 296 1.33 44.38 -14.48
C GLU A 296 0.62 43.02 -14.38
N ILE A 297 -0.64 43.01 -13.91
CA ILE A 297 -1.47 41.80 -13.80
C ILE A 297 -2.08 41.43 -15.16
N ASP A 298 -2.67 42.40 -15.86
CA ASP A 298 -3.23 42.22 -17.21
C ASP A 298 -2.71 43.32 -18.16
N PRO A 299 -1.57 43.08 -18.85
CA PRO A 299 -0.96 44.06 -19.75
C PRO A 299 -1.84 44.44 -20.95
N GLU A 300 -2.72 43.54 -21.39
CA GLU A 300 -3.61 43.76 -22.54
C GLU A 300 -4.96 44.35 -22.13
N SER A 301 -5.12 44.70 -20.85
CA SER A 301 -6.38 45.23 -20.34
C SER A 301 -6.72 46.58 -20.96
N LYS A 302 -7.80 46.61 -21.76
CA LYS A 302 -8.35 47.86 -22.28
C LYS A 302 -8.71 48.83 -21.16
N ALA A 303 -9.25 48.32 -20.05
CA ALA A 303 -9.64 49.14 -18.91
C ALA A 303 -8.41 49.81 -18.26
N GLY A 304 -7.32 49.06 -18.06
CA GLY A 304 -6.07 49.62 -17.53
C GLY A 304 -5.44 50.65 -18.47
N GLN A 305 -5.42 50.38 -19.78
CA GLN A 305 -4.89 51.30 -20.79
C GLN A 305 -5.70 52.61 -20.84
N GLN A 306 -7.04 52.49 -20.82
CA GLN A 306 -7.94 53.65 -20.76
C GLN A 306 -7.76 54.46 -19.48
N ALA A 307 -7.55 53.80 -18.34
CA ALA A 307 -7.34 54.49 -17.07
C ALA A 307 -6.06 55.36 -17.07
N ILE A 308 -4.98 54.88 -17.69
CA ILE A 308 -3.75 55.67 -17.90
C ILE A 308 -4.01 56.87 -18.82
N GLU A 309 -4.72 56.67 -19.94
CA GLU A 309 -5.06 57.76 -20.87
C GLU A 309 -5.90 58.86 -20.18
N GLU A 310 -6.93 58.45 -19.43
CA GLU A 310 -7.80 59.37 -18.68
C GLU A 310 -7.01 60.16 -17.63
N LEU A 311 -6.09 59.50 -16.92
CA LEU A 311 -5.19 60.14 -15.95
C LEU A 311 -4.36 61.26 -16.58
N GLU A 312 -3.76 61.01 -17.76
CA GLU A 312 -2.95 62.01 -18.44
C GLU A 312 -3.78 63.23 -18.88
N ILE A 313 -5.00 63.00 -19.37
CA ILE A 313 -5.93 64.07 -19.77
C ILE A 313 -6.29 64.93 -18.55
N GLN A 314 -6.62 64.29 -17.43
CA GLN A 314 -6.98 64.99 -16.20
C GLN A 314 -5.79 65.80 -15.65
N ARG A 315 -4.59 65.21 -15.59
CA ARG A 315 -3.34 65.87 -15.15
C ARG A 315 -3.07 67.14 -15.96
N ARG A 316 -3.16 67.07 -17.30
CA ARG A 316 -2.98 68.22 -18.20
C ARG A 316 -4.05 69.29 -17.99
N THR A 317 -5.30 68.87 -17.78
CA THR A 317 -6.43 69.78 -17.57
C THR A 317 -6.30 70.56 -16.25
N THR A 318 -5.93 69.90 -15.16
CA THR A 318 -5.69 70.54 -13.85
C THR A 318 -4.51 71.51 -13.92
N LEU A 319 -3.40 71.12 -14.55
CA LEU A 319 -2.26 72.01 -14.75
C LEU A 319 -2.67 73.28 -15.52
N THR A 320 -3.43 73.12 -16.60
CA THR A 320 -3.90 74.25 -17.41
C THR A 320 -4.83 75.18 -16.63
N LYS A 321 -5.67 74.64 -15.72
CA LYS A 321 -6.51 75.45 -14.82
C LYS A 321 -5.69 76.18 -13.77
N SER A 322 -4.64 75.58 -13.22
CA SER A 322 -3.77 76.20 -12.21
C SER A 322 -2.91 77.36 -12.75
N LEU A 323 -2.73 77.43 -14.07
CA LEU A 323 -1.94 78.47 -14.76
C LEU A 323 -2.78 79.68 -15.21
N LYS A 324 -4.10 79.65 -15.06
CA LYS A 324 -5.03 80.74 -15.39
C LYS A 324 -5.51 81.45 -14.14
#